data_AF-A0A662IJX9-F1
#
_entry.id   AF-A0A662IJX9-F1
#
_cell.length_a   1.000
_cell.length_b   1.000
_cell.length_c   1.000
_cell.angle_alpha   90.00
_cell.angle_beta   90.00
_cell.angle_gamma   90.00
#
_symmetry.space_group_name_H-M   'P 1'
#
loop_
_entity.id
_entity.type
_entity.pdbx_description
1 polymer ?
#
loop_
_entity_poly.entity_id
_entity_poly.type
_entity_poly.pdbx_seq_one_letter_code
_entity_poly.pdbx_strand_id
1 'polypeptide(L)'
;MTSKEFREMLADFVEEFDPILQKFEEFLKKKDLDIAREISSLLIRLGISFQRSFKEHSHSVLTASMYEAGLRISERTNLMKIRGIRGEDIEYFEDIYNIFKHIADTIKAGEYEESFHKMAKRRSRDRRKREQ
;
A
#
# COMPACT_ATOMS: atom_id res chain seq x y z
N MET A 1 17.75 13.82 8.97
CA MET A 1 16.96 13.23 7.88
C MET A 1 16.34 14.32 7.03
N THR A 2 16.52 14.25 5.71
CA THR A 2 16.16 15.31 4.75
C THR A 2 14.95 14.91 3.89
N SER A 3 14.26 15.90 3.28
CA SER A 3 13.16 15.66 2.32
C SER A 3 13.59 14.75 1.16
N LYS A 4 14.86 14.82 0.77
CA LYS A 4 15.45 14.04 -0.32
C LYS A 4 15.46 12.53 -0.01
N GLU A 5 15.88 12.15 1.20
CA GLU A 5 15.93 10.74 1.64
C GLU A 5 14.53 10.11 1.67
N PHE A 6 13.50 10.88 2.08
CA PHE A 6 12.12 10.38 2.10
C PHE A 6 11.57 10.17 0.69
N ARG A 7 11.89 11.06 -0.25
CA ARG A 7 11.50 10.92 -1.65
C ARG A 7 12.15 9.71 -2.31
N GLU A 8 13.43 9.48 -2.07
CA GLU A 8 14.15 8.29 -2.57
C GLU A 8 13.51 7.02 -2.03
N MET A 9 13.24 6.95 -0.72
CA MET A 9 12.52 5.81 -0.12
C MET A 9 11.12 5.58 -0.72
N LEU A 10 10.38 6.65 -1.02
CA LEU A 10 9.07 6.54 -1.69
C LEU A 10 9.20 6.02 -3.13
N ALA A 11 10.27 6.40 -3.84
CA ALA A 11 10.55 5.91 -5.18
C ALA A 11 10.88 4.41 -5.16
N ASP A 12 11.77 3.98 -4.25
CA ASP A 12 12.12 2.57 -4.06
C ASP A 12 10.89 1.73 -3.70
N PHE A 13 10.02 2.26 -2.84
CA PHE A 13 8.76 1.61 -2.48
C PHE A 13 7.86 1.40 -3.70
N VAL A 14 7.72 2.42 -4.55
CA VAL A 14 6.87 2.33 -5.75
C VAL A 14 7.46 1.39 -6.79
N GLU A 15 8.79 1.33 -6.92
CA GLU A 15 9.45 0.38 -7.80
C GLU A 15 9.11 -1.08 -7.44
N GLU A 16 9.09 -1.41 -6.14
CA GLU A 16 8.65 -2.74 -5.69
C GLU A 16 7.12 -2.93 -5.73
N PHE A 17 6.35 -1.85 -5.66
CA PHE A 17 4.89 -1.90 -5.64
C PHE A 17 4.26 -2.05 -7.03
N ASP A 18 4.84 -1.44 -8.06
CA ASP A 18 4.34 -1.47 -9.43
C ASP A 18 4.11 -2.89 -9.99
N PRO A 19 5.05 -3.85 -9.81
CA PRO A 19 4.81 -5.25 -10.21
C PRO A 19 3.61 -5.89 -9.50
N ILE A 20 3.30 -5.49 -8.27
CA ILE A 20 2.13 -5.98 -7.53
C ILE A 20 0.85 -5.44 -8.17
N LEU A 21 0.83 -4.17 -8.58
CA LEU A 21 -0.32 -3.60 -9.32
C LEU A 21 -0.56 -4.32 -10.64
N GLN A 22 0.50 -4.70 -11.36
CA GLN A 22 0.36 -5.53 -12.57
C GLN A 22 -0.24 -6.90 -12.27
N LYS A 23 0.09 -7.50 -11.12
CA LYS A 23 -0.52 -8.76 -10.67
C LYS A 23 -2.00 -8.61 -10.36
N PHE A 24 -2.44 -7.49 -9.79
CA PHE A 24 -3.86 -7.19 -9.65
C PHE A 24 -4.57 -7.16 -10.99
N GLU A 25 -4.04 -6.44 -11.99
CA GLU A 25 -4.60 -6.42 -13.34
C GLU A 25 -4.65 -7.82 -13.97
N GLU A 26 -3.60 -8.61 -13.78
CA GLU A 26 -3.52 -10.00 -14.23
C GLU A 26 -4.61 -10.87 -13.59
N PHE A 27 -4.81 -10.73 -12.28
CA PHE A 27 -5.85 -11.43 -11.54
C PHE A 27 -7.24 -11.03 -12.04
N LEU A 28 -7.53 -9.74 -12.19
CA LEU A 28 -8.85 -9.26 -12.64
C LEU A 28 -9.20 -9.77 -14.04
N LYS A 29 -8.18 -9.94 -14.91
CA LYS A 29 -8.35 -10.50 -16.25
C LYS A 29 -8.51 -12.02 -16.25
N LYS A 30 -7.64 -12.75 -15.54
CA LYS A 30 -7.54 -14.21 -15.62
C LYS A 30 -8.40 -14.95 -14.58
N LYS A 31 -8.70 -14.29 -13.47
CA LYS A 31 -9.43 -14.83 -12.30
C LYS A 31 -8.75 -16.10 -11.77
N ASP A 32 -7.43 -16.03 -11.65
CA ASP A 32 -6.59 -17.15 -11.21
C ASP A 32 -6.24 -17.01 -9.72
N LEU A 33 -6.58 -18.04 -8.94
CA LEU A 33 -6.34 -18.06 -7.50
C LEU A 33 -4.87 -18.06 -7.10
N ASP A 34 -3.97 -18.56 -7.95
CA ASP A 34 -2.55 -18.54 -7.65
C ASP A 34 -1.99 -17.12 -7.77
N ILE A 35 -2.52 -16.31 -8.69
CA ILE A 35 -2.20 -14.88 -8.80
C ILE A 35 -2.71 -14.13 -7.56
N ALA A 36 -3.95 -14.41 -7.12
CA ALA A 36 -4.50 -13.81 -5.89
C ALA A 36 -3.63 -14.12 -4.65
N ARG A 37 -3.12 -15.36 -4.54
CA ARG A 37 -2.20 -15.77 -3.47
C ARG A 37 -0.85 -15.06 -3.57
N GLU A 38 -0.34 -14.90 -4.79
CA GLU A 38 0.91 -14.18 -5.05
C GLU A 38 0.79 -12.71 -4.63
N ILE A 39 -0.28 -12.02 -5.02
CA ILE A 39 -0.58 -10.64 -4.62
C ILE A 39 -0.53 -10.50 -3.09
N SER A 40 -1.25 -11.36 -2.37
CA SER A 40 -1.25 -11.37 -0.90
C SER A 40 0.17 -11.44 -0.33
N SER A 41 0.96 -12.39 -0.83
CA SER A 41 2.31 -12.65 -0.34
C SER A 41 3.25 -11.47 -0.62
N LEU A 42 3.14 -10.88 -1.81
CA LEU A 42 3.93 -9.72 -2.21
C LEU A 42 3.59 -8.48 -1.38
N LEU A 43 2.30 -8.23 -1.10
CA LEU A 43 1.87 -7.10 -0.26
C LEU A 43 2.38 -7.22 1.19
N ILE A 44 2.27 -8.42 1.77
CA ILE A 44 2.81 -8.72 3.11
C ILE A 44 4.31 -8.44 3.13
N ARG A 45 5.04 -8.94 2.14
CA ARG A 45 6.49 -8.75 2.03
C ARG A 45 6.84 -7.28 1.88
N LEU A 46 6.18 -6.55 0.98
CA LEU A 46 6.40 -5.12 0.77
C LEU A 46 6.20 -4.32 2.06
N GLY A 47 5.10 -4.58 2.77
CA GLY A 47 4.80 -3.95 4.05
C GLY A 47 5.89 -4.19 5.10
N ILE A 48 6.41 -5.41 5.21
CA ILE A 48 7.48 -5.76 6.15
C ILE A 48 8.82 -5.12 5.73
N SER A 49 9.20 -5.23 4.46
CA SER A 49 10.49 -4.74 3.94
C SER A 49 10.70 -3.26 4.21
N PHE A 50 9.65 -2.45 4.05
CA PHE A 50 9.73 -1.00 4.18
C PHE A 50 9.35 -0.49 5.58
N GLN A 51 8.83 -1.35 6.46
CA GLN A 51 8.29 -0.93 7.76
C GLN A 51 9.30 -0.12 8.59
N ARG A 52 10.55 -0.57 8.63
CA ARG A 52 11.61 0.09 9.40
C ARG A 52 11.91 1.47 8.83
N SER A 53 12.20 1.56 7.54
CA SER A 53 12.55 2.81 6.86
C SER A 53 11.42 3.84 7.02
N PHE A 54 10.18 3.44 6.76
CA PHE A 54 9.02 4.34 6.92
C PHE A 54 8.79 4.76 8.38
N LYS A 55 9.07 3.89 9.35
CA LYS A 55 8.99 4.23 10.78
C LYS A 55 10.04 5.25 11.20
N GLU A 56 11.25 5.19 10.64
CA GLU A 56 12.30 6.19 10.87
C GLU A 56 11.84 7.59 10.39
N HIS A 57 11.00 7.64 9.35
CA HIS A 57 10.32 8.85 8.87
C HIS A 57 9.02 9.20 9.61
N SER A 58 8.67 8.51 10.71
CA SER A 58 7.39 8.68 11.43
C SER A 58 6.15 8.48 10.54
N HIS A 59 6.25 7.59 9.54
CA HIS A 59 5.23 7.36 8.53
C HIS A 59 4.88 5.87 8.34
N SER A 60 4.45 5.19 9.40
CA SER A 60 4.21 3.73 9.35
C SER A 60 2.90 3.30 8.67
N VAL A 61 2.00 4.24 8.34
CA VAL A 61 0.65 3.90 7.88
C VAL A 61 0.67 3.21 6.52
N LEU A 62 1.50 3.66 5.58
CA LEU A 62 1.54 3.07 4.23
C LEU A 62 1.96 1.59 4.26
N THR A 63 3.05 1.30 4.97
CA THR A 63 3.57 -0.06 5.11
C THR A 63 2.64 -0.97 5.88
N ALA A 64 1.95 -0.43 6.90
CA ALA A 64 0.94 -1.17 7.64
C ALA A 64 -0.28 -1.50 6.76
N SER A 65 -0.76 -0.55 5.95
CA SER A 65 -1.86 -0.77 5.02
C SER A 65 -1.54 -1.85 3.98
N MET A 66 -0.31 -1.91 3.45
CA MET A 66 0.11 -3.00 2.55
C MET A 66 0.05 -4.36 3.25
N TYR A 67 0.64 -4.44 4.44
CA TYR A 67 0.65 -5.67 5.23
C TYR A 67 -0.76 -6.17 5.56
N GLU A 68 -1.62 -5.28 6.06
CA GLU A 68 -3.01 -5.59 6.41
C GLU A 68 -3.82 -6.02 5.19
N ALA A 69 -3.69 -5.30 4.07
CA ALA A 69 -4.37 -5.69 2.83
C ALA A 69 -3.93 -7.06 2.33
N GLY A 70 -2.63 -7.37 2.41
CA GLY A 70 -2.12 -8.69 2.06
C GLY A 70 -2.73 -9.80 2.93
N LEU A 71 -2.85 -9.59 4.25
CA LEU A 71 -3.54 -10.53 5.13
C LEU A 71 -5.01 -10.73 4.75
N ARG A 72 -5.73 -9.63 4.49
CA ARG A 72 -7.15 -9.69 4.09
C ARG A 72 -7.36 -10.38 2.74
N ILE A 73 -6.47 -10.13 1.78
CA ILE A 73 -6.48 -10.83 0.49
C ILE A 73 -6.19 -12.32 0.68
N SER A 74 -5.28 -12.69 1.58
CA SER A 74 -5.03 -14.10 1.93
C SER A 74 -6.29 -14.78 2.48
N GLU A 75 -6.95 -14.16 3.46
CA GLU A 75 -8.23 -14.64 4.02
C GLU A 75 -9.28 -14.81 2.92
N ARG A 76 -9.43 -13.80 2.05
CA ARG A 76 -10.41 -13.84 0.96
C ARG A 76 -10.09 -14.92 -0.07
N THR A 77 -8.83 -15.06 -0.46
CA THR A 77 -8.35 -16.08 -1.42
C THR A 77 -8.63 -17.49 -0.91
N ASN A 78 -8.47 -17.73 0.40
CA ASN A 78 -8.80 -19.02 1.01
C ASN A 78 -10.30 -19.33 0.94
N LEU A 79 -11.17 -18.32 1.14
CA LEU A 79 -12.62 -18.49 0.96
C LEU A 79 -12.96 -18.80 -0.51
N MET A 80 -12.34 -18.10 -1.46
CA MET A 80 -12.53 -18.32 -2.90
C MET A 80 -12.09 -19.72 -3.32
N LYS A 81 -11.02 -20.27 -2.73
CA LYS A 81 -10.58 -21.66 -2.96
C LYS A 81 -11.65 -22.68 -2.58
N ILE A 82 -12.42 -22.42 -1.52
CA ILE A 82 -13.46 -23.34 -1.03
C ILE A 82 -14.75 -23.20 -1.83
N ARG A 83 -15.17 -21.96 -2.12
CA ARG A 83 -16.52 -21.67 -2.66
C ARG A 83 -16.55 -21.31 -4.15
N GLY A 84 -15.40 -21.28 -4.81
CA GLY A 84 -15.22 -20.68 -6.13
C GLY A 84 -15.16 -19.15 -6.08
N ILE A 85 -14.72 -18.54 -7.18
CA ILE A 85 -14.66 -17.08 -7.34
C ILE A 85 -16.06 -16.55 -7.67
N ARG A 86 -16.49 -15.51 -6.96
CA ARG A 86 -17.78 -14.83 -7.17
C ARG A 86 -17.59 -13.38 -7.60
N GLY A 87 -18.65 -12.74 -8.10
CA GLY A 87 -18.60 -11.33 -8.52
C GLY A 87 -18.11 -10.38 -7.42
N GLU A 88 -18.62 -10.56 -6.20
CA GLU A 88 -18.19 -9.86 -4.98
C GLU A 88 -16.70 -10.01 -4.64
N ASP A 89 -16.03 -11.07 -5.11
CA ASP A 89 -14.58 -11.22 -4.96
C ASP A 89 -13.84 -10.36 -5.99
N ILE A 90 -14.38 -10.25 -7.20
CA ILE A 90 -13.81 -9.39 -8.24
C ILE A 90 -13.90 -7.92 -7.82
N GLU A 91 -15.09 -7.48 -7.38
CA GLU A 91 -15.32 -6.12 -6.87
C GLU A 91 -14.36 -5.77 -5.73
N TYR A 92 -14.16 -6.71 -4.78
CA TYR A 92 -13.21 -6.53 -3.69
C TYR A 92 -11.76 -6.31 -4.15
N PHE A 93 -11.29 -7.06 -5.15
CA PHE A 93 -9.95 -6.87 -5.70
C PHE A 93 -9.84 -5.58 -6.54
N GLU A 94 -10.90 -5.20 -7.26
CA GLU A 94 -10.97 -3.94 -8.01
C GLU A 94 -10.88 -2.74 -7.08
N ASP A 95 -11.62 -2.73 -5.97
CA ASP A 95 -11.60 -1.66 -4.99
C ASP A 95 -10.20 -1.47 -4.40
N ILE A 96 -9.54 -2.57 -4.00
CA ILE A 96 -8.18 -2.51 -3.47
C ILE A 96 -7.20 -2.01 -4.54
N TYR A 97 -7.29 -2.54 -5.76
CA TYR A 97 -6.44 -2.12 -6.88
C TYR A 97 -6.58 -0.62 -7.15
N ASN A 98 -7.81 -0.08 -7.17
CA ASN A 98 -8.07 1.32 -7.43
C ASN A 98 -7.44 2.23 -6.35
N ILE A 99 -7.59 1.86 -5.07
CA ILE A 99 -6.97 2.59 -3.96
C ILE A 99 -5.44 2.56 -4.09
N PHE A 100 -4.89 1.38 -4.37
CA PHE A 100 -3.45 1.15 -4.46
C PHE A 100 -2.81 1.84 -5.66
N LYS A 101 -3.48 1.81 -6.80
CA LYS A 101 -3.09 2.58 -7.97
C LYS A 101 -3.07 4.07 -7.70
N HIS A 102 -4.12 4.59 -7.06
CA HIS A 102 -4.17 6.00 -6.68
C HIS A 102 -3.00 6.38 -5.74
N ILE A 103 -2.67 5.53 -4.77
CA ILE A 103 -1.50 5.74 -3.90
C ILE A 103 -0.20 5.76 -4.72
N ALA A 104 0.02 4.80 -5.62
CA ALA A 104 1.22 4.77 -6.45
C ALA A 104 1.32 6.01 -7.36
N ASP A 105 0.21 6.42 -7.98
CA ASP A 105 0.15 7.59 -8.86
C ASP A 105 0.46 8.89 -8.09
N THR A 106 -0.11 9.05 -6.89
CA THR A 106 0.16 10.23 -6.04
C THR A 106 1.60 10.26 -5.52
N ILE A 107 2.25 9.11 -5.32
CA ILE A 107 3.68 9.06 -4.99
C ILE A 107 4.51 9.47 -6.21
N LYS A 108 4.23 8.93 -7.40
CA LYS A 108 4.93 9.27 -8.65
C LYS A 108 4.79 10.75 -9.02
N ALA A 109 3.63 11.34 -8.75
CA ALA A 109 3.37 12.76 -8.94
C ALA A 109 4.01 13.67 -7.86
N GLY A 110 4.55 13.10 -6.77
CA GLY A 110 5.10 13.84 -5.63
C GLY A 110 4.05 14.40 -4.66
N GLU A 111 2.77 14.30 -4.99
CA GLU A 111 1.65 14.79 -4.16
C GLU A 111 1.58 14.11 -2.79
N TYR A 112 1.99 12.84 -2.73
CA TYR A 112 2.07 12.08 -1.49
C TYR A 112 3.08 12.68 -0.51
N GLU A 113 4.29 12.98 -1.00
CA GLU A 113 5.35 13.63 -0.21
C GLU A 113 4.89 15.01 0.29
N GLU A 114 4.27 15.80 -0.58
CA GLU A 114 3.75 17.12 -0.20
C GLU A 114 2.70 17.04 0.91
N SER A 115 1.77 16.09 0.77
CA SER A 115 0.70 15.85 1.74
C SER A 115 1.26 15.41 3.08
N PHE A 116 2.24 14.51 3.08
CA PHE A 116 2.95 14.09 4.28
C PHE A 116 3.61 15.28 5.00
N HIS A 117 4.34 16.13 4.29
CA HIS A 117 4.98 17.31 4.86
C HIS A 117 3.97 18.35 5.38
N LYS A 118 2.85 18.56 4.67
CA LYS A 118 1.75 19.42 5.16
C LYS A 118 1.19 18.91 6.48
N MET A 119 0.95 17.60 6.61
CA MET A 119 0.46 16.98 7.84
C MET A 119 1.49 17.05 8.97
N ALA A 120 2.76 16.79 8.70
CA ALA A 120 3.84 16.92 9.68
C ALA A 120 3.94 18.36 10.25
N LYS A 121 3.88 19.38 9.36
CA LYS A 121 3.87 20.80 9.76
C LYS A 121 2.64 21.18 10.59
N ARG A 122 1.48 20.57 10.35
CA ARG A 122 0.27 20.78 11.18
C ARG A 122 0.44 20.17 12.57
N ARG A 123 0.86 18.90 12.65
CA ARG A 123 1.12 18.19 13.92
C ARG A 123 2.11 18.93 14.83
N SER A 124 3.18 19.47 14.25
CA SER A 124 4.16 20.28 15.01
C SER A 124 3.55 21.56 15.57
N ARG A 125 2.70 22.26 14.81
CA ARG A 125 2.01 23.47 15.26
C ARG A 125 1.03 23.19 16.39
N ASP A 126 0.25 22.12 16.28
CA ASP A 126 -0.74 21.76 17.30
C ASP A 126 -0.08 21.33 18.61
N ARG A 127 1.06 20.63 18.55
CA ARG A 127 1.85 20.28 19.73
C ARG A 127 2.34 21.53 20.48
N ARG A 128 2.91 22.50 19.77
CA ARG A 128 3.37 23.77 20.36
C ARG A 128 2.26 24.61 21.02
N LYS A 129 1.01 24.46 20.57
CA LYS A 129 -0.15 25.13 21.18
C LYS A 129 -0.65 24.45 22.45
N ARG A 130 -0.37 23.16 22.65
CA ARG A 130 -0.76 22.40 23.85
C ARG A 130 0.26 22.50 24.98
N GLU A 131 1.49 22.91 24.66
CA GLU A 131 2.60 23.10 25.60
C GLU A 131 2.70 24.57 26.08
N GLN A 132 1.76 25.44 25.68
CA GLN A 132 1.56 26.82 26.15
C GLN A 132 0.27 26.89 26.94
#